data_AF-A0A7G8DEK5-F1
#
_entry.id   AF-A0A7G8DEK5-F1
#
_cell.length_a   1.000
_cell.length_b   1.000
_cell.length_c   1.000
_cell.angle_alpha   90.00
_cell.angle_beta   90.00
_cell.angle_gamma   90.00
#
_symmetry.space_group_name_H-M   'P 1'
#
loop_
_entity.id
_entity.type
_entity.pdbx_description
1 polymer ?
#
loop_
_entity_poly.entity_id
_entity_poly.type
_entity_poly.pdbx_seq_one_letter_code
_entity_poly.pdbx_strand_id
1 'polypeptide(L)'
;MVACGDLAEGEEYINPVICDFLLFVAEWILNVPLNNEFPIGYDDVTVICSRQRGNGSQHEYLMQISGLTENEPKRSVLERLLKIVHRKSWNGFKPT
;
A
#
# COMPACT_ATOMS: atom_id res chain seq x y z
N MET A 1 0.40 -18.08 9.84
CA MET A 1 -0.79 -17.82 9.01
C MET A 1 -1.94 -17.78 10.00
N VAL A 2 -2.62 -16.64 10.13
CA VAL A 2 -3.80 -16.53 11.00
C VAL A 2 -4.94 -17.26 10.31
N ALA A 3 -5.52 -18.25 10.95
CA ALA A 3 -6.62 -19.02 10.39
C ALA A 3 -7.97 -18.34 10.70
N CYS A 4 -8.99 -18.60 9.87
CA CYS A 4 -10.38 -18.29 10.25
C CYS A 4 -10.70 -19.02 11.57
N GLY A 5 -10.81 -18.26 12.66
CA GLY A 5 -11.05 -18.78 14.01
C GLY A 5 -10.06 -18.32 15.08
N ASP A 6 -8.92 -17.73 14.68
CA ASP A 6 -7.94 -17.16 15.64
C ASP A 6 -8.37 -15.80 16.21
N LEU A 7 -9.34 -15.14 15.57
CA LEU A 7 -9.87 -13.86 16.01
C LEU A 7 -10.99 -14.06 17.03
N ALA A 8 -10.91 -13.36 18.16
CA ALA A 8 -12.00 -13.28 19.12
C ALA A 8 -13.18 -12.48 18.55
N GLU A 9 -14.34 -12.58 19.20
CA GLU A 9 -15.50 -11.77 18.85
C GLU A 9 -15.17 -10.27 18.96
N GLY A 10 -15.31 -9.56 17.84
CA GLY A 10 -14.97 -8.13 17.73
C GLY A 10 -13.53 -7.83 17.29
N GLU A 11 -12.69 -8.84 17.08
CA GLU A 11 -11.37 -8.65 16.49
C GLU A 11 -11.42 -8.69 14.96
N GLU A 12 -10.66 -7.80 14.32
CA GLU A 12 -10.53 -7.72 12.87
C GLU A 12 -9.10 -8.08 12.46
N TYR A 13 -8.97 -8.94 11.45
CA TYR A 13 -7.67 -9.21 10.86
C TYR A 13 -7.24 -8.03 9.97
N ILE A 14 -6.17 -7.37 10.38
CA ILE A 14 -5.50 -6.35 9.57
C ILE A 14 -4.41 -7.02 8.73
N ASN A 15 -4.50 -6.85 7.42
CA ASN A 15 -3.49 -7.36 6.49
C ASN A 15 -2.23 -6.47 6.55
N PRO A 16 -1.10 -6.99 7.06
CA PRO A 16 0.11 -6.18 7.24
C PRO A 16 0.67 -5.66 5.92
N VAL A 17 0.45 -6.36 4.80
CA VAL A 17 0.91 -5.92 3.47
C VAL A 17 0.23 -4.61 3.05
N ILE A 18 -1.05 -4.44 3.38
CA ILE A 18 -1.79 -3.21 3.07
C ILE A 18 -1.28 -2.07 3.96
N CYS A 19 -1.07 -2.32 5.25
CA CYS A 19 -0.50 -1.32 6.17
C CYS A 19 0.89 -0.86 5.73
N ASP A 20 1.78 -1.81 5.42
CA ASP A 20 3.14 -1.51 4.96
C ASP A 20 3.11 -0.72 3.65
N PHE A 21 2.22 -1.08 2.73
CA PHE A 21 2.03 -0.32 1.49
C PHE A 21 1.61 1.13 1.75
N LEU A 22 0.62 1.36 2.62
CA LEU A 22 0.15 2.70 2.96
C LEU A 22 1.23 3.53 3.65
N LEU A 23 1.92 2.96 4.64
CA LEU A 23 3.03 3.61 5.34
C LEU A 23 4.16 3.96 4.38
N PHE A 24 4.53 3.04 3.50
CA PHE A 24 5.57 3.26 2.51
C PHE A 24 5.19 4.39 1.55
N VAL A 25 3.97 4.39 1.01
CA VAL A 25 3.55 5.45 0.08
C VAL A 25 3.46 6.80 0.78
N ALA A 26 2.82 6.88 1.95
CA ALA A 26 2.60 8.14 2.64
C ALA A 26 3.91 8.73 3.18
N GLU A 27 4.61 7.98 4.03
CA GLU A 27 5.74 8.51 4.79
C GLU A 27 7.04 8.46 3.98
N TRP A 28 7.31 7.35 3.31
CA TRP A 28 8.59 7.17 2.62
C TRP A 28 8.64 7.80 1.23
N ILE A 29 7.56 7.66 0.45
CA ILE A 29 7.55 8.21 -0.92
C ILE A 29 7.09 9.67 -0.95
N LEU A 30 5.99 9.98 -0.26
CA LEU A 30 5.35 11.29 -0.33
C LEU A 30 5.77 12.24 0.79
N ASN A 31 6.45 11.73 1.82
CA ASN A 31 6.92 12.46 2.99
C ASN A 31 5.76 13.23 3.68
N VAL A 32 4.63 12.55 3.86
CA VAL A 32 3.45 13.04 4.57
C VAL A 32 3.05 12.02 5.65
N PRO A 33 2.52 12.45 6.81
CA PRO A 33 2.09 11.52 7.86
C PRO A 33 0.90 10.67 7.39
N LEU A 34 0.92 9.37 7.71
CA LEU A 34 -0.26 8.52 7.55
C LEU A 34 -1.23 8.78 8.71
N ASN A 35 -2.29 9.54 8.45
CA ASN A 35 -3.33 9.87 9.43
C ASN A 35 -4.72 9.86 8.76
N ASN A 36 -5.76 10.21 9.52
CA ASN A 36 -7.14 10.24 9.02
C ASN A 36 -7.40 11.24 7.89
N GLU A 37 -6.46 12.16 7.62
CA GLU A 37 -6.54 13.11 6.51
C GLU A 37 -5.85 12.61 5.24
N PHE A 38 -5.06 11.52 5.33
CA PHE A 38 -4.45 10.92 4.16
C PHE A 38 -5.53 10.32 3.24
N PRO A 39 -5.60 10.71 1.95
CA PRO A 39 -6.75 10.37 1.11
C PRO A 39 -7.00 8.89 0.81
N ILE A 40 -6.00 8.03 1.00
CA ILE A 40 -6.10 6.59 0.71
C ILE A 40 -6.06 5.83 2.04
N GLY A 41 -7.20 5.26 2.43
CA GLY A 41 -7.34 4.45 3.63
C GLY A 41 -7.05 2.97 3.40
N TYR A 42 -7.14 2.18 4.49
CA TYR A 42 -7.00 0.72 4.45
C TYR A 42 -8.06 0.08 3.54
N ASP A 43 -9.33 0.46 3.72
CA ASP A 43 -10.46 -0.10 2.97
C ASP A 43 -10.46 0.25 1.48
N ASP A 44 -9.65 1.24 1.10
CA ASP A 44 -9.48 1.64 -0.29
C ASP A 44 -8.54 0.72 -1.06
N VAL A 45 -7.76 -0.12 -0.35
CA VAL A 45 -6.68 -0.90 -0.94
C VAL A 45 -7.01 -2.38 -0.89
N THR A 46 -6.77 -3.08 -1.99
CA THR A 46 -6.93 -4.53 -2.06
C THR A 46 -5.73 -5.19 -2.71
N VAL A 47 -5.29 -6.33 -2.16
CA VAL A 47 -4.28 -7.18 -2.80
C VAL A 47 -4.97 -8.01 -3.88
N ILE A 48 -4.66 -7.74 -5.15
CA ILE A 48 -5.23 -8.46 -6.30
C ILE A 48 -4.53 -9.79 -6.51
N CYS A 49 -3.20 -9.78 -6.44
CA CYS A 49 -2.41 -10.99 -6.56
C CYS A 49 -1.09 -10.84 -5.81
N SER A 50 -0.50 -11.98 -5.48
CA SER A 50 0.84 -12.07 -4.91
C SER A 50 1.67 -13.06 -5.71
N ARG A 51 2.96 -12.77 -5.87
CA ARG A 51 3.93 -13.65 -6.50
C ARG A 51 5.15 -13.77 -5.62
N GLN A 52 5.67 -14.98 -5.46
CA GLN A 52 6.99 -15.19 -4.89
C GLN A 52 8.07 -15.17 -5.99
N ARG A 53 9.20 -14.52 -5.73
CA ARG A 53 10.41 -14.55 -6.58
C ARG A 53 11.62 -15.05 -5.78
N GLY A 54 12.56 -15.66 -6.51
CA GLY A 54 13.76 -16.28 -5.94
C GLY A 54 13.45 -17.56 -5.16
N ASN A 55 14.31 -17.92 -4.20
CA ASN A 55 14.14 -19.06 -3.29
C ASN A 55 13.04 -18.84 -2.22
N GLY A 56 12.00 -18.05 -2.54
CA GLY A 56 10.89 -17.75 -1.63
C GLY A 56 11.11 -16.60 -0.65
N SER A 57 12.23 -15.88 -0.72
CA SER A 57 12.54 -14.77 0.19
C SER A 57 11.96 -13.42 -0.24
N GLN A 58 11.51 -13.27 -1.48
CA GLN A 58 10.90 -12.03 -1.99
C GLN A 58 9.45 -12.26 -2.38
N HIS A 59 8.56 -11.41 -1.85
CA HIS A 59 7.14 -11.39 -2.16
C HIS A 59 6.80 -10.10 -2.91
N GLU A 60 6.19 -10.24 -4.07
CA GLU A 60 5.66 -9.15 -4.89
C GLU A 60 4.13 -9.15 -4.76
N TYR A 61 3.53 -7.97 -4.62
CA TYR A 61 2.08 -7.81 -4.50
C TYR A 61 1.58 -6.82 -5.56
N LEU A 62 0.48 -7.17 -6.23
CA LEU A 62 -0.28 -6.24 -7.04
C LEU A 62 -1.38 -5.64 -6.18
N MET A 63 -1.29 -4.33 -5.95
CA MET A 63 -2.25 -3.57 -5.15
C MET A 63 -3.22 -2.83 -6.07
N GLN A 64 -4.52 -2.86 -5.76
CA GLN A 64 -5.54 -2.03 -6.38
C GLN A 64 -6.00 -0.97 -5.37
N ILE A 65 -6.23 0.25 -5.87
CA ILE A 65 -6.86 1.34 -5.10
C ILE A 65 -8.25 1.61 -5.70
N SER A 66 -9.27 1.55 -4.87
CA SER A 66 -10.68 1.71 -5.25
C SER A 66 -11.13 3.18 -5.23
N GLY A 67 -12.16 3.49 -6.03
CA GLY A 67 -12.80 4.81 -6.03
C GLY A 67 -11.94 5.96 -6.58
N LEU A 68 -10.90 5.66 -7.36
CA LEU A 68 -9.98 6.68 -7.91
C LEU A 68 -10.68 7.67 -8.85
N THR A 69 -11.65 7.22 -9.64
CA THR A 69 -12.32 8.05 -10.66
C THR A 69 -13.25 9.10 -10.07
N GLU A 70 -13.76 8.86 -8.86
CA GLU A 70 -14.77 9.70 -8.21
C GLU A 70 -14.18 10.53 -7.06
N ASN A 71 -12.90 10.37 -6.75
CA ASN A 71 -12.25 10.99 -5.60
C ASN A 71 -10.97 11.73 -6.00
N GLU A 72 -11.11 13.05 -6.18
CA GLU A 72 -10.01 13.95 -6.56
C GLU A 72 -8.80 13.90 -5.60
N PRO A 73 -8.97 13.91 -4.27
CA PRO A 73 -7.86 13.71 -3.34
C PRO A 73 -7.06 12.42 -3.58
N LYS A 74 -7.73 11.27 -3.75
CA LYS A 74 -7.08 9.99 -4.04
C LYS A 74 -6.32 10.03 -5.36
N ARG A 75 -6.92 10.61 -6.39
CA ARG A 75 -6.29 10.78 -7.71
C ARG A 75 -5.03 11.65 -7.61
N SER A 76 -5.07 12.75 -6.87
CA SER A 76 -3.93 13.64 -6.66
C SER A 76 -2.73 12.92 -6.00
N VAL A 77 -3.01 12.07 -5.00
CA VAL A 77 -1.98 11.24 -4.36
C VAL A 77 -1.35 10.28 -5.36
N LEU A 78 -2.16 9.58 -6.16
CA LEU A 78 -1.68 8.66 -7.19
C LEU A 78 -0.84 9.38 -8.26
N GLU A 79 -1.27 10.55 -8.72
CA GLU A 79 -0.51 11.35 -9.68
C GLU A 79 0.85 11.80 -9.13
N ARG A 80 0.91 12.19 -7.86
CA ARG A 80 2.19 12.52 -7.19
C ARG A 80 3.10 11.29 -7.13
N LEU A 81 2.57 10.14 -6.75
CA LEU A 81 3.30 8.87 -6.73
C LEU A 81 3.84 8.53 -8.12
N LEU A 82 2.99 8.58 -9.15
CA LEU A 82 3.37 8.32 -10.54
C LEU A 82 4.47 9.26 -11.02
N LYS A 83 4.39 10.56 -10.70
CA LYS A 83 5.44 11.54 -11.03
C LYS A 83 6.78 11.24 -10.38
N ILE A 84 6.81 10.56 -9.23
CA ILE A 84 8.06 10.18 -8.54
C ILE A 84 8.64 8.91 -9.16
N VAL A 85 7.84 7.86 -9.30
CA VAL A 85 8.32 6.56 -9.79
C VAL A 85 8.75 6.59 -11.25
N HIS A 86 8.24 7.54 -12.05
CA HIS A 86 8.66 7.76 -13.44
C HIS A 86 9.89 8.67 -13.58
N ARG A 87 10.46 9.20 -12.48
CA ARG A 87 11.71 9.99 -12.57
C ARG A 87 12.85 9.07 -12.97
N LYS A 88 13.72 9.53 -13.88
CA LYS A 88 14.95 8.79 -14.24
C LYS A 88 15.88 8.53 -13.05
N SER A 89 15.81 9.38 -12.01
CA SER A 89 16.58 9.22 -10.77
C SER A 89 15.98 8.21 -9.79
N TRP A 90 14.74 7.77 -10.01
CA TRP A 90 14.11 6.76 -9.18
C TRP A 90 14.70 5.39 -9.51
N ASN A 91 15.47 4.82 -8.58
CA ASN A 91 16.09 3.51 -8.70
C ASN A 91 15.48 2.48 -7.74
N GLY A 92 14.23 2.73 -7.32
CA GLY A 92 13.54 1.98 -6.27
C GLY A 92 13.93 2.44 -4.86
N PHE A 93 13.34 1.81 -3.86
CA PHE A 93 13.77 1.97 -2.47
C PHE A 93 14.99 1.07 -2.22
N LYS A 94 16.11 1.68 -1.83
CA LYS A 94 17.29 0.96 -1.33
C LYS A 94 17.40 1.27 0.15
N PRO A 95 17.06 0.34 1.05
CA PRO A 95 17.30 0.57 2.48
C PRO A 95 18.80 0.79 2.70
N THR A 96 19.14 1.90 3.36
CA THR A 96 20.50 2.22 3.83
C THR A 96 20.84 1.43 5.08
#